data_AF-A0A6L9L0D5-F1
#
_entry.id   AF-A0A6L9L0D5-F1
#
_cell.length_a   1.000
_cell.length_b   1.000
_cell.length_c   1.000
_cell.angle_alpha   90.00
_cell.angle_beta   90.00
_cell.angle_gamma   90.00
#
_symmetry.space_group_name_H-M   'P 1'
#
loop_
_entity.id
_entity.type
_entity.pdbx_description
1 polymer ?
#
loop_
_entity_poly.entity_id
_entity_poly.type
_entity_poly.pdbx_seq_one_letter_code
_entity_poly.pdbx_strand_id
1 'polypeptide(L)' 'MNLTLRQQQILNLIATELTTSEIARQLGISVPTVETHRRNLFRKAGVKSAAGLIKEAMRQGIIY' A
#
# COMPACT_ATOMS: atom_id res chain seq x y z
N MET A 1 12.59 -3.60 -1.73
CA MET A 1 11.28 -4.24 -1.45
C MET A 1 10.73 -4.70 -2.78
N ASN A 2 10.58 -6.02 -2.99
CA ASN A 2 9.98 -6.51 -4.23
C ASN A 2 8.44 -6.56 -4.10
N LEU A 3 7.75 -5.72 -4.88
CA LEU A 3 6.30 -5.57 -4.85
C LEU A 3 5.67 -6.16 -6.10
N THR A 4 4.53 -6.82 -5.93
CA THR A 4 3.69 -7.16 -7.09
C THR A 4 3.00 -5.90 -7.62
N LEU A 5 2.53 -5.94 -8.86
CA LEU A 5 1.76 -4.84 -9.47
C LEU A 5 0.60 -4.39 -8.58
N ARG A 6 -0.15 -5.34 -8.01
CA ARG A 6 -1.27 -5.02 -7.11
C ARG A 6 -0.79 -4.33 -5.82
N GLN A 7 0.35 -4.73 -5.27
CA GLN A 7 0.93 -4.08 -4.09
C GLN A 7 1.42 -2.66 -4.40
N GLN A 8 2.01 -2.42 -5.58
CA GLN A 8 2.37 -1.08 -6.03
C GLN A 8 1.15 -0.18 -6.24
N GLN A 9 0.07 -0.70 -6.84
CA GLN A 9 -1.19 0.03 -6.98
C GLN A 9 -1.73 0.47 -5.60
N ILE A 10 -1.80 -0.47 -4.65
CA ILE A 10 -2.29 -0.18 -3.31
C ILE A 10 -1.39 0.82 -2.57
N LEU A 11 -0.06 0.70 -2.73
CA LEU A 11 0.89 1.64 -2.14
C LEU A 11 0.70 3.07 -2.67
N ASN A 12 0.52 3.24 -3.99
CA ASN A 12 0.23 4.54 -4.59
C ASN A 12 -1.06 5.15 -4.05
N LEU A 13 -2.12 4.35 -3.92
CA LEU A 13 -3.40 4.83 -3.38
C LEU A 13 -3.33 5.17 -1.88
N ILE A 14 -2.46 4.49 -1.12
CA ILE A 14 -2.15 4.87 0.27
C ILE A 14 -1.43 6.23 0.31
N ALA A 15 -0.52 6.48 -0.64
CA ALA A 15 0.18 7.75 -0.74
C ALA A 15 -0.75 8.92 -1.10
N THR A 16 -1.87 8.66 -1.77
CA THR A 16 -2.94 9.64 -2.00
C THR A 16 -3.96 9.71 -0.85
N GLU A 17 -3.59 9.22 0.35
CA GLU A 17 -4.40 9.27 1.58
C GLU A 17 -5.75 8.55 1.52
N LEU A 18 -5.93 7.59 0.61
CA LEU A 18 -7.18 6.84 0.52
C LEU A 18 -7.31 5.80 1.64
N THR A 19 -8.52 5.70 2.18
CA THR A 19 -8.90 4.67 3.13
C THR A 19 -8.95 3.29 2.47
N THR A 20 -8.86 2.21 3.26
CA THR A 20 -8.95 0.84 2.74
C THR A 20 -10.24 0.60 1.94
N SER A 21 -11.35 1.21 2.36
CA SER A 21 -12.66 1.10 1.70
C SER A 21 -12.69 1.83 0.35
N GLU A 22 -12.10 3.02 0.27
CA GLU A 22 -11.98 3.77 -1.00
C GLU A 22 -11.07 3.05 -1.99
N ILE A 23 -9.95 2.51 -1.52
CA ILE A 23 -9.04 1.69 -2.33
C ILE A 23 -9.77 0.46 -2.88
N ALA A 24 -10.57 -0.21 -2.04
CA ALA A 24 -11.36 -1.38 -2.44
C ALA A 24 -12.34 -1.02 -3.55
N ARG A 25 -13.06 0.10 -3.38
CA ARG A 25 -13.99 0.64 -4.38
C ARG A 25 -13.28 0.99 -5.69
N GLN A 26 -12.15 1.67 -5.62
CA GLN A 26 -11.40 2.11 -6.80
C GLN A 26 -10.78 0.94 -7.58
N LEU A 27 -10.35 -0.12 -6.88
CA LEU A 27 -9.76 -1.31 -7.50
C LEU A 27 -10.79 -2.39 -7.87
N GLY A 28 -12.07 -2.21 -7.53
CA GLY A 28 -13.14 -3.17 -7.79
C GLY A 28 -12.95 -4.51 -7.06
N ILE A 29 -12.37 -4.49 -5.85
CA ILE A 29 -12.11 -5.69 -5.03
C ILE A 29 -12.66 -5.53 -3.62
N SER A 30 -12.71 -6.63 -2.86
CA SER A 30 -13.24 -6.60 -1.49
C SER A 30 -12.29 -5.88 -0.51
N VAL A 31 -12.84 -5.24 0.51
CA VAL A 31 -12.06 -4.61 1.60
C VAL A 31 -11.07 -5.59 2.26
N PRO A 32 -11.45 -6.85 2.61
CA PRO A 32 -10.51 -7.84 3.14
C PRO A 32 -9.32 -8.16 2.21
N THR A 33 -9.55 -8.12 0.88
CA THR A 33 -8.48 -8.31 -0.10
C THR A 33 -7.46 -7.16 -0.01
N VAL A 34 -7.94 -5.91 0.07
CA VAL A 34 -7.06 -4.74 0.26
C VAL A 34 -6.30 -4.83 1.58
N GLU A 35 -6.97 -5.18 2.67
CA GLU A 35 -6.31 -5.37 3.98
C GLU A 35 -5.19 -6.40 3.92
N THR A 36 -5.40 -7.50 3.21
CA THR A 36 -4.39 -8.55 3.05
C THR A 36 -3.16 -8.02 2.32
N HIS A 37 -3.35 -7.25 1.25
CA HIS A 37 -2.25 -6.60 0.55
C HIS A 37 -1.54 -5.55 1.43
N ARG A 38 -2.29 -4.74 2.19
CA ARG A 38 -1.74 -3.75 3.14
C ARG A 38 -0.88 -4.42 4.20
N ARG A 39 -1.38 -5.47 4.86
CA ARG A 39 -0.61 -6.23 5.86
C ARG A 39 0.69 -6.78 5.28
N ASN A 40 0.64 -7.33 4.06
CA ASN A 40 1.83 -7.81 3.37
C ASN A 40 2.80 -6.68 3.01
N LEU A 41 2.31 -5.49 2.63
CA LEU A 41 3.13 -4.30 2.40
C LEU A 41 3.85 -3.87 3.69
N PHE A 42 3.11 -3.69 4.79
CA PHE A 42 3.68 -3.32 6.09
C PHE A 42 4.74 -4.31 6.56
N ARG A 43 4.46 -5.61 6.46
CA ARG A 43 5.41 -6.68 6.80
C ARG A 43 6.67 -6.62 5.94
N LYS A 44 6.54 -6.45 4.62
CA LYS A 44 7.68 -6.36 3.69
C LYS A 44 8.51 -5.09 3.89
N ALA A 45 7.89 -3.99 4.32
CA ALA A 45 8.57 -2.71 4.56
C ALA A 45 9.16 -2.62 5.98
N GLY A 46 8.73 -3.49 6.91
CA GLY A 46 9.18 -3.44 8.30
C GLY A 46 8.64 -2.25 9.09
N VAL A 47 7.49 -1.70 8.67
CA VAL A 47 6.91 -0.47 9.23
C VAL A 47 5.51 -0.73 9.81
N LYS A 48 5.09 0.13 10.74
CA LYS A 48 3.83 0.00 11.47
C LYS A 48 2.79 1.06 11.10
N SER A 49 3.15 2.06 10.29
CA SER A 49 2.28 3.20 9.95
C SER A 49 2.35 3.54 8.47
N ALA A 50 1.26 4.09 7.92
CA ALA A 50 1.19 4.50 6.53
C ALA A 50 2.28 5.53 6.18
N ALA A 51 2.54 6.49 7.06
CA ALA A 51 3.64 7.44 6.91
C ALA A 51 5.01 6.73 6.83
N GLY A 52 5.25 5.70 7.66
CA GLY A 52 6.45 4.89 7.59
C GLY A 52 6.56 4.11 6.28
N LEU A 53 5.44 3.58 5.77
CA LEU A 53 5.37 2.88 4.49
C LEU A 53 5.68 3.82 3.32
N ILE A 54 5.13 5.03 3.31
CA ILE A 54 5.39 6.05 2.29
C ILE A 54 6.87 6.47 2.34
N LYS A 55 7.39 6.81 3.52
CA LYS A 55 8.80 7.18 3.72
C LYS A 55 9.75 6.11 3.21
N GLU A 56 9.49 4.84 3.55
CA GLU A 56 10.33 3.72 3.13
C GLU A 56 10.26 3.48 1.63
N ALA A 57 9.09 3.65 1.03
CA ALA A 57 8.91 3.51 -0.41
C ALA A 57 9.56 4.65 -1.20
N MET A 58 9.53 5.89 -0.69
CA MET A 58 10.29 7.03 -1.24
C MET A 58 11.79 6.79 -1.15
N ARG A 59 12.29 6.30 0.00
CA ARG A 59 13.71 5.94 0.19
C ARG A 59 14.20 4.90 -0.82
N GLN A 60 13.32 4.01 -1.26
CA GLN A 60 13.62 2.96 -2.24
C GLN A 60 13.32 3.37 -3.69
N GLY A 61 12.83 4.59 -3.94
CA GLY A 61 12.48 5.06 -5.29
C GLY A 61 11.28 4.35 -5.92
N ILE A 62 10.39 3.77 -5.12
CA ILE A 62 9.17 3.09 -5.59
C ILE A 62 8.05 4.10 -5.89
N ILE A 63 7.99 5.15 -5.07
CA ILE A 63 7.10 6.30 -5.21
C ILE A 63 7.95 7.57 -5.13
N TYR A 64 7.51 8.62 -5.80
CA TYR A 64 8.18 9.91 -5.95
C TYR A 64 7.32 11.02 -5.37
#